data_AF-A0A922DET2-F1
#
_entry.id   AF-A0A922DET2-F1
#
_cell.length_a   1.000
_cell.length_b   1.000
_cell.length_c   1.000
_cell.angle_alpha   90.00
_cell.angle_beta   90.00
_cell.angle_gamma   90.00
#
_symmetry.space_group_name_H-M   'P 1'
#
loop_
_entity.id
_entity.type
_entity.pdbx_description
1 polymer ?
#
loop_
_entity_poly.entity_id
_entity_poly.type
_entity_poly.pdbx_seq_one_letter_code
_entity_poly.pdbx_strand_id
1 'polypeptide(L)'
;MMITPTFGSKRHQSLVLRSSILSRLLLLALTIVWRTLLTPYDTSALLNPSCLSHHDDPPPILFPSVASAVERGVVWDSVYFLRIAHCGYEYEQSYAFLPLLPLTISFLSRTVFAPLVPLIGYRAVLGLSGCVINKLTFIFAAIYFYKYSESLYALFSIGGIYHLVTDAISSL
;
A
#
# COMPACT_ATOMS: atom_id res chain seq x y z
N MET A 1 -5.08 -22.41 -33.61
CA MET A 1 -4.55 -23.19 -32.47
C MET A 1 -4.42 -22.21 -31.31
N MET A 2 -5.22 -22.39 -30.26
CA MET A 2 -5.35 -21.45 -29.14
C MET A 2 -4.08 -21.54 -28.29
N ILE A 3 -3.33 -20.44 -28.18
CA ILE A 3 -2.19 -20.35 -27.27
C ILE A 3 -2.77 -20.43 -25.86
N THR A 4 -2.77 -21.61 -25.26
CA THR A 4 -2.97 -21.73 -23.82
C THR A 4 -1.76 -21.07 -23.16
N PRO A 5 -1.93 -19.96 -22.41
CA PRO A 5 -0.82 -19.39 -21.67
C PRO A 5 -0.34 -20.48 -20.72
N THR A 6 0.90 -20.91 -20.89
CA THR A 6 1.54 -21.84 -19.95
C THR A 6 1.55 -21.13 -18.60
N PHE A 7 0.58 -21.47 -17.76
CA PHE A 7 0.53 -21.05 -16.37
C PHE A 7 1.87 -21.45 -15.76
N GLY A 8 2.72 -20.47 -15.44
CA GLY A 8 3.94 -20.71 -14.69
C GLY A 8 3.65 -21.64 -13.53
N SER A 9 4.49 -22.67 -13.38
CA SER A 9 4.28 -23.74 -12.40
C SER A 9 3.78 -23.14 -11.09
N LYS A 10 2.63 -23.63 -10.59
CA LYS A 10 1.96 -23.12 -9.38
C LYS A 10 2.93 -22.92 -8.20
N ARG A 11 4.02 -23.71 -8.19
CA ARG A 11 5.16 -23.59 -7.27
C ARG A 11 5.83 -22.20 -7.32
N HIS A 12 6.17 -21.68 -8.49
CA HIS A 12 6.87 -20.39 -8.61
C HIS A 12 5.97 -19.22 -8.19
N GLN A 13 4.70 -19.22 -8.59
CA GLN A 13 3.74 -18.21 -8.13
C GLN A 13 3.59 -18.22 -6.61
N SER A 14 3.50 -19.41 -6.00
CA SER A 14 3.48 -19.53 -4.53
C SER A 14 4.77 -19.04 -3.88
N LEU A 15 5.93 -19.23 -4.50
CA LEU A 15 7.21 -18.75 -3.98
C LEU A 15 7.27 -17.22 -4.02
N VAL A 16 6.83 -16.60 -5.13
CA VAL A 16 6.75 -15.13 -5.25
C VAL A 16 5.80 -14.55 -4.21
N LEU A 17 4.62 -15.16 -4.04
CA LEU A 17 3.66 -14.73 -3.03
C LEU A 17 4.26 -14.82 -1.62
N ARG A 18 4.83 -15.97 -1.24
CA ARG A 18 5.45 -16.17 0.07
C ARG A 18 6.60 -15.20 0.32
N SER A 19 7.47 -15.00 -0.68
CA SER A 19 8.59 -14.07 -0.60
C SER A 19 8.09 -12.62 -0.44
N SER A 20 7.07 -12.22 -1.20
CA SER A 20 6.49 -10.88 -1.09
C SER A 20 5.89 -10.62 0.29
N ILE A 21 5.12 -11.56 0.84
CA ILE A 21 4.54 -11.45 2.20
C ILE A 21 5.65 -11.40 3.24
N LEU A 22 6.60 -12.33 3.18
CA LEU A 22 7.72 -12.40 4.13
C LEU A 22 8.54 -11.10 4.12
N SER A 23 8.80 -10.52 2.95
CA SER A 23 9.51 -9.24 2.83
C SER A 23 8.78 -8.10 3.54
N ARG A 24 7.44 -8.04 3.44
CA ARG A 24 6.64 -6.98 4.07
C ARG A 24 6.55 -7.16 5.57
N LEU A 25 6.47 -8.40 6.05
CA LEU A 25 6.51 -8.73 7.48
C LEU A 25 7.88 -8.45 8.08
N LEU A 26 8.96 -8.81 7.38
CA LEU A 26 10.33 -8.52 7.79
C LEU A 26 10.55 -7.01 7.92
N LEU A 27 10.13 -6.22 6.92
CA LEU A 27 10.24 -4.76 6.97
C LEU A 27 9.41 -4.15 8.11
N LEU A 28 8.21 -4.68 8.39
CA LEU A 28 7.43 -4.28 9.55
C LEU A 28 8.17 -4.56 10.85
N ALA A 29 8.66 -5.79 11.03
CA ALA A 29 9.39 -6.19 12.22
C ALA A 29 10.62 -5.30 12.41
N LEU A 30 11.39 -5.07 11.34
CA LEU A 30 12.56 -4.22 11.36
C LEU A 30 12.21 -2.77 11.73
N THR A 31 11.09 -2.25 11.20
CA THR A 31 10.60 -0.91 11.54
C THR A 31 10.25 -0.80 13.03
N ILE A 32 9.60 -1.82 13.60
CA ILE A 32 9.25 -1.86 15.03
C ILE A 32 10.54 -1.92 15.86
N VAL A 33 11.45 -2.83 15.51
CA VAL A 33 12.74 -3.01 16.19
C VAL A 33 13.50 -1.68 16.22
N TRP A 34 13.75 -1.05 15.08
CA TRP A 34 14.50 0.21 15.05
C TRP A 34 13.82 1.34 15.80
N ARG A 35 12.49 1.42 15.79
CA ARG A 35 11.75 2.43 16.56
C ARG A 35 11.83 2.22 18.07
N THR A 36 12.11 1.00 18.52
CA THR A 36 12.37 0.71 19.95
C THR A 36 13.82 0.98 20.34
N LEU A 37 14.77 0.83 19.42
CA LEU A 37 16.21 1.01 19.68
C LEU A 37 16.66 2.47 19.50
N LEU A 38 16.06 3.19 18.55
CA LEU A 38 16.48 4.52 18.11
C LEU A 38 15.33 5.51 18.23
N THR A 39 15.67 6.77 18.52
CA THR A 39 14.72 7.87 18.49
C THR A 39 14.39 8.24 17.04
N PRO A 40 13.11 8.46 16.70
CA PRO A 40 12.73 8.84 15.35
C PRO A 40 13.23 10.26 15.05
N TYR A 41 13.86 10.44 13.88
CA TYR A 41 14.29 11.75 13.41
C TYR A 41 13.09 12.63 13.00
N ASP A 42 12.09 12.05 12.35
CA ASP A 42 10.88 12.76 11.91
C ASP A 42 9.82 12.76 13.03
N THR A 43 9.38 13.96 13.40
CA THR A 43 8.33 14.21 14.40
C THR A 43 7.08 14.86 13.79
N SER A 44 7.04 15.01 12.47
CA SER A 44 5.97 15.71 11.75
C SER A 44 4.58 15.12 12.02
N ALA A 45 4.49 13.82 12.28
CA ALA A 45 3.22 13.17 12.64
C ALA A 45 2.64 13.62 13.99
N LEU A 46 3.46 14.13 14.93
CA LEU A 46 2.96 14.69 16.19
C LEU A 46 2.31 16.06 15.97
N LEU A 47 2.73 16.82 14.95
CA LEU A 47 2.05 18.06 14.58
C LEU A 47 0.74 17.73 13.85
N ASN A 48 -0.36 17.68 14.61
CA ASN A 48 -1.69 17.43 14.08
C ASN A 48 -2.68 18.53 14.48
N PRO A 49 -2.64 19.69 13.80
CA PRO A 49 -3.69 20.69 14.00
C PRO A 49 -5.05 20.12 13.61
N SER A 50 -6.11 20.63 14.23
CA SER A 50 -7.49 20.33 13.86
C SER A 50 -7.78 20.74 12.42
N CYS A 51 -8.74 20.06 11.78
CA CYS A 51 -9.18 20.44 10.44
C CYS A 51 -9.81 21.85 10.47
N LEU A 52 -9.62 22.63 9.41
CA LEU A 52 -10.19 23.97 9.25
C LEU A 52 -11.72 23.94 9.17
N SER A 53 -12.28 22.85 8.64
CA SER A 53 -13.72 22.71 8.39
C SER A 53 -14.51 22.11 9.56
N HIS A 54 -13.83 21.57 10.59
CA HIS A 54 -14.47 20.83 11.67
C HIS A 54 -13.78 21.09 13.01
N HIS A 55 -14.47 21.80 13.91
CA HIS A 55 -14.06 22.02 15.29
C HIS A 55 -14.85 21.07 16.20
N ASP A 56 -14.58 19.77 16.09
CA ASP A 56 -15.08 18.81 17.06
C ASP A 56 -13.91 18.29 17.90
N ASP A 57 -14.12 18.30 19.22
CA ASP A 57 -13.21 17.63 20.14
C ASP A 57 -13.24 16.13 19.84
N PRO A 58 -12.06 15.47 19.76
CA PRO A 58 -12.01 14.06 19.47
C PRO A 58 -12.72 13.28 20.58
N PRO A 59 -13.56 12.28 20.23
CA PRO A 59 -14.22 11.46 21.24
C PRO A 59 -13.17 10.72 22.08
N PRO A 60 -13.50 10.38 23.34
CA PRO A 60 -12.58 9.65 24.22
C PRO A 60 -12.25 8.28 23.61
N ILE A 61 -10.96 7.95 23.58
CA ILE A 61 -10.43 6.69 23.03
C ILE A 61 -10.02 5.73 24.15
N LEU A 62 -10.22 4.42 23.93
CA LEU A 62 -9.93 3.39 24.93
C LEU A 62 -8.42 3.12 25.10
N PHE A 63 -7.65 3.18 24.00
CA PHE A 63 -6.22 2.82 23.98
C PHE A 63 -5.34 3.95 23.44
N PRO A 64 -5.12 5.03 24.22
CA PRO A 64 -4.35 6.19 23.77
C PRO A 64 -2.88 5.88 23.48
N SER A 65 -2.27 4.93 24.21
CA SER A 65 -0.89 4.52 23.95
C SER A 65 -0.74 3.85 22.57
N VAL A 66 -1.66 2.94 22.22
CA VAL A 66 -1.68 2.26 20.92
C VAL A 66 -1.94 3.27 19.80
N ALA A 67 -2.92 4.16 19.99
CA ALA A 67 -3.20 5.26 19.07
C ALA A 67 -1.94 6.07 18.77
N SER A 68 -1.25 6.53 19.84
CA SER A 68 -0.02 7.30 19.71
C SER A 68 1.11 6.53 19.03
N ALA A 69 1.20 5.21 19.21
CA ALA A 69 2.22 4.39 18.60
C ALA A 69 1.98 4.25 17.09
N VAL A 70 0.73 4.08 16.69
CA VAL A 70 0.33 4.01 15.27
C VAL A 70 0.51 5.37 14.59
N GLU A 71 0.09 6.46 15.23
CA GLU A 71 0.24 7.81 14.68
C GLU A 71 1.71 8.21 14.52
N ARG A 72 2.55 7.93 15.52
CA ARG A 72 4.01 8.12 15.40
C ARG A 72 4.63 7.24 14.31
N GLY A 73 3.94 6.18 13.90
CA GLY A 73 4.30 5.30 12.80
C GLY A 73 4.18 5.94 11.42
N VAL A 74 3.42 7.03 11.28
CA VAL A 74 3.24 7.80 10.06
C VAL A 74 4.45 8.72 9.88
N VAL A 75 5.10 8.70 8.72
CA VAL A 75 6.38 9.40 8.49
C VAL A 75 6.39 10.00 7.08
N TRP A 76 7.08 11.14 6.90
CA TRP A 76 7.26 11.79 5.60
C TRP A 76 5.92 12.12 4.91
N ASP A 77 5.85 11.88 3.60
CA ASP A 77 4.73 12.19 2.72
C ASP A 77 3.40 11.56 3.18
N SER A 78 3.45 10.48 3.96
CA SER A 78 2.24 9.84 4.49
C SER A 78 1.43 10.75 5.42
N VAL A 79 2.06 11.72 6.09
CA VAL A 79 1.35 12.73 6.90
C VAL A 79 0.39 13.54 6.02
N TYR A 80 0.82 13.92 4.81
CA TYR A 80 -0.01 14.66 3.87
C TYR A 80 -1.15 13.81 3.31
N PHE A 81 -0.88 12.54 2.93
CA PHE A 81 -1.93 11.65 2.44
C PHE A 81 -3.01 11.37 3.50
N LEU A 82 -2.61 11.16 4.76
CA LEU A 82 -3.55 10.99 5.88
C LEU A 82 -4.35 12.27 6.14
N ARG A 83 -3.71 13.44 6.06
CA ARG A 83 -4.41 14.72 6.23
C ARG A 83 -5.47 14.92 5.16
N ILE A 84 -5.16 14.62 3.90
CA ILE A 84 -6.14 14.68 2.81
C ILE A 84 -7.26 13.66 3.04
N ALA A 85 -6.96 12.45 3.52
CA ALA A 85 -7.98 11.43 3.81
C ALA A 85 -8.89 11.80 5.00
N HIS A 86 -8.37 12.59 5.94
CA HIS A 86 -9.07 13.03 7.15
C HIS A 86 -9.88 14.31 6.93
N CYS A 87 -9.21 15.40 6.52
CA CYS A 87 -9.77 16.75 6.41
C CYS A 87 -10.13 17.14 4.97
N GLY A 88 -9.73 16.38 3.96
CA GLY A 88 -9.84 16.78 2.56
C GLY A 88 -8.71 17.73 2.12
N TYR A 89 -8.87 18.34 0.96
CA TYR A 89 -7.92 19.30 0.40
C TYR A 89 -8.11 20.69 1.01
N GLU A 90 -7.37 20.97 2.09
CA GLU A 90 -7.45 22.25 2.80
C GLU A 90 -6.49 23.32 2.25
N TYR A 91 -5.34 22.92 1.68
CA TYR A 91 -4.29 23.85 1.26
C TYR A 91 -3.96 23.71 -0.23
N GLU A 92 -3.71 24.86 -0.86
CA GLU A 92 -3.42 24.99 -2.30
C GLU A 92 -2.14 24.27 -2.75
N GLN A 93 -1.18 24.02 -1.85
CA GLN A 93 0.09 23.34 -2.17
C GLN A 93 0.09 21.84 -1.86
N SER A 94 -1.03 21.25 -1.43
CA SER A 94 -1.13 19.82 -1.13
C SER A 94 -1.66 19.03 -2.34
N TYR A 95 -0.87 18.92 -3.41
CA TYR A 95 -1.24 18.08 -4.56
C TYR A 95 -0.77 16.63 -4.36
N ALA A 96 -1.71 15.73 -4.10
CA ALA A 96 -1.43 14.30 -4.19
C ALA A 96 -1.45 13.87 -5.67
N PHE A 97 -0.31 13.39 -6.19
CA PHE A 97 -0.17 12.82 -7.54
C PHE A 97 -1.09 11.61 -7.81
N LEU A 98 -1.80 11.11 -6.80
CA LEU A 98 -2.76 10.02 -6.91
C LEU A 98 -3.86 10.15 -5.82
N PRO A 99 -4.97 10.88 -6.08
CA PRO A 99 -6.05 11.07 -5.10
C PRO A 99 -6.70 9.75 -4.67
N LEU A 100 -6.52 8.70 -5.45
CA LEU A 100 -7.00 7.35 -5.16
C LEU A 100 -6.48 6.81 -3.82
N LEU A 101 -5.24 7.13 -3.43
CA LEU A 101 -4.70 6.62 -2.16
C LEU A 101 -5.43 7.22 -0.95
N PRO A 102 -5.53 8.56 -0.78
CA PRO A 102 -6.36 9.15 0.27
C PRO A 102 -7.82 8.67 0.25
N LEU A 103 -8.42 8.52 -0.92
CA LEU A 103 -9.80 8.05 -1.07
C LEU A 103 -9.97 6.60 -0.57
N THR A 104 -9.07 5.70 -0.95
CA THR A 104 -9.11 4.29 -0.51
C THR A 104 -8.82 4.15 0.98
N ILE A 105 -7.92 4.96 1.54
CA ILE A 105 -7.67 5.08 2.98
C ILE A 105 -8.95 5.51 3.71
N SER A 106 -9.61 6.57 3.25
CA SER A 106 -10.85 7.09 3.86
C SER A 106 -12.01 6.10 3.75
N PHE A 107 -12.15 5.43 2.60
CA PHE A 107 -13.16 4.41 2.40
C PHE A 107 -12.94 3.21 3.34
N LEU A 108 -11.71 2.70 3.42
CA LEU A 108 -11.39 1.52 4.21
C LEU A 108 -11.48 1.80 5.72
N SER A 109 -11.11 3.00 6.16
CA SER A 109 -11.23 3.42 7.57
C SER A 109 -12.69 3.53 8.02
N ARG A 110 -13.58 4.04 7.16
CA ARG A 110 -15.02 4.23 7.45
C ARG A 110 -15.86 2.97 7.26
N THR A 111 -15.31 1.92 6.65
CA THR A 111 -16.03 0.67 6.39
C THR A 111 -15.44 -0.48 7.21
N VAL A 112 -14.36 -1.09 6.72
CA VAL A 112 -13.76 -2.30 7.30
C VAL A 112 -13.15 -2.03 8.68
N PHE A 113 -12.52 -0.88 8.87
CA PHE A 113 -11.90 -0.52 10.15
C PHE A 113 -12.74 0.43 11.01
N ALA A 114 -13.99 0.70 10.64
CA ALA A 114 -14.93 1.49 11.44
C ALA A 114 -15.05 1.06 12.90
N PRO A 115 -15.15 -0.26 13.24
CA PRO A 115 -15.27 -0.67 14.64
C PRO A 115 -14.01 -0.38 15.48
N LEU A 116 -12.87 -0.10 14.85
CA LEU A 116 -11.63 0.20 15.53
C LEU A 116 -11.50 1.69 15.90
N VAL A 117 -12.32 2.56 15.31
CA VAL A 117 -12.34 4.00 15.55
C VAL A 117 -12.55 4.36 17.03
N PRO A 118 -13.55 3.80 17.76
CA PRO A 118 -13.69 4.11 19.18
C PRO A 118 -12.56 3.56 20.06
N LEU A 119 -11.78 2.59 19.57
CA LEU A 119 -10.70 1.97 20.35
C LEU A 119 -9.42 2.80 20.31
N ILE A 120 -8.96 3.15 19.11
CA ILE A 120 -7.65 3.80 18.89
C ILE A 120 -7.75 5.20 18.27
N GLY A 121 -8.96 5.69 18.00
CA GLY A 121 -9.17 6.98 17.35
C GLY A 121 -9.10 6.92 15.83
N TYR A 122 -9.78 7.86 15.18
CA TYR A 122 -9.96 7.86 13.73
C TYR A 122 -8.63 8.05 12.96
N ARG A 123 -7.72 8.90 13.47
CA ARG A 123 -6.42 9.15 12.83
C ARG A 123 -5.50 7.94 12.84
N ALA A 124 -5.42 7.22 13.96
CA ALA A 124 -4.70 5.96 14.02
C ALA A 124 -5.29 4.91 13.07
N VAL A 125 -6.62 4.84 12.94
CA VAL A 125 -7.29 3.96 11.97
C VAL A 125 -6.93 4.32 10.52
N LEU A 126 -6.87 5.61 10.18
CA LEU A 126 -6.41 6.05 8.86
C LEU A 126 -4.96 5.59 8.59
N GLY A 127 -4.05 5.76 9.56
CA GLY A 127 -2.67 5.27 9.44
C GLY A 127 -2.57 3.76 9.26
N LEU A 128 -3.36 2.99 10.01
CA LEU A 128 -3.43 1.54 9.87
C LEU A 128 -3.97 1.15 8.48
N SER A 129 -5.03 1.80 8.02
CA SER A 129 -5.62 1.53 6.71
C SER A 129 -4.62 1.80 5.56
N GLY A 130 -3.87 2.90 5.61
CA GLY A 130 -2.82 3.19 4.63
C GLY A 130 -1.67 2.18 4.67
N CYS A 131 -1.29 1.73 5.85
CA CYS A 131 -0.28 0.68 6.03
C CYS A 131 -0.71 -0.64 5.38
N VAL A 132 -1.98 -1.05 5.56
CA VAL A 132 -2.56 -2.25 4.96
C VAL A 132 -2.64 -2.11 3.44
N ILE A 133 -3.20 -1.02 2.94
CA ILE A 133 -3.34 -0.75 1.49
C ILE A 133 -1.97 -0.83 0.81
N ASN A 134 -0.96 -0.14 1.34
CA ASN A 134 0.38 -0.12 0.73
C ASN A 134 1.03 -1.51 0.66
N LYS A 135 0.84 -2.34 1.68
CA LYS A 135 1.40 -3.70 1.69
C LYS A 135 0.65 -4.64 0.76
N LEU A 136 -0.68 -4.55 0.71
CA LEU A 136 -1.49 -5.34 -0.21
C LEU A 136 -1.18 -4.97 -1.67
N THR A 137 -1.14 -3.67 -1.98
CA THR A 137 -0.78 -3.19 -3.32
C THR A 137 0.60 -3.67 -3.74
N PHE A 138 1.58 -3.69 -2.82
CA PHE A 138 2.89 -4.27 -3.11
C PHE A 138 2.82 -5.76 -3.47
N ILE A 139 2.05 -6.55 -2.71
CA ILE A 139 1.90 -7.99 -2.97
C ILE A 139 1.24 -8.21 -4.35
N PHE A 140 0.18 -7.46 -4.66
CA PHE A 140 -0.45 -7.50 -5.98
C PHE A 140 0.53 -7.12 -7.08
N ALA A 141 1.25 -6.00 -6.93
CA ALA A 141 2.25 -5.55 -7.91
C ALA A 141 3.33 -6.62 -8.16
N ALA A 142 3.84 -7.27 -7.11
CA ALA A 142 4.83 -8.33 -7.24
C ALA A 142 4.32 -9.53 -8.07
N ILE A 143 3.06 -9.94 -7.86
CA ILE A 143 2.45 -11.04 -8.63
C ILE A 143 2.23 -10.63 -10.08
N TYR A 144 1.74 -9.41 -10.32
CA TYR A 144 1.51 -8.91 -11.68
C TYR A 144 2.81 -8.77 -12.46
N PHE A 145 3.86 -8.22 -11.84
CA PHE A 145 5.18 -8.13 -12.49
C PHE A 145 5.79 -9.49 -12.78
N TYR A 146 5.61 -10.49 -11.90
CA TYR A 146 6.05 -11.86 -12.18
C TYR A 146 5.33 -12.44 -13.41
N LYS A 147 4.00 -12.34 -13.46
CA LYS A 147 3.21 -12.81 -14.62
C LYS A 147 3.59 -12.09 -15.91
N TYR A 148 3.78 -10.78 -15.84
CA TYR A 148 4.18 -9.98 -16.98
C TYR A 148 5.57 -10.37 -17.48
N SER A 149 6.54 -10.54 -16.58
CA SER A 149 7.90 -10.98 -16.91
C SER A 149 7.93 -12.37 -17.55
N GLU A 150 7.08 -13.30 -17.08
CA GLU A 150 6.98 -14.64 -17.67
C GLU A 150 6.45 -14.58 -19.11
N SER A 151 5.38 -13.81 -19.34
CA SER A 151 4.81 -13.62 -20.68
C SER A 151 5.81 -12.95 -21.63
N LEU A 152 6.55 -11.95 -21.14
CA LEU A 152 7.54 -11.23 -21.91
C LEU A 152 8.72 -12.14 -22.29
N TYR A 153 9.21 -12.95 -21.34
CA TYR A 153 10.26 -13.92 -21.61
C TYR A 153 9.84 -14.98 -22.63
N ALA A 154 8.59 -15.47 -22.55
CA ALA A 154 8.06 -16.40 -23.54
C ALA A 154 8.02 -15.80 -24.95
N LEU A 155 7.63 -14.52 -25.08
CA LEU A 155 7.54 -13.81 -26.35
C LEU A 155 8.92 -13.55 -26.97
N PHE A 156 9.91 -13.13 -26.17
CA PHE A 156 11.26 -12.83 -26.64
C PHE A 156 12.21 -14.04 -26.66
N SER A 157 11.76 -15.21 -26.21
CA SER A 157 12.51 -16.46 -26.36
C SER A 157 12.66 -16.81 -27.84
N ILE A 158 13.75 -17.50 -28.19
CA ILE A 158 14.04 -17.96 -29.56
C ILE A 158 12.80 -18.66 -30.15
N GLY A 159 12.15 -19.56 -29.41
CA GLY A 159 10.91 -20.20 -29.90
C GLY A 159 9.75 -19.23 -30.17
N GLY A 160 9.59 -18.20 -29.34
CA GLY A 160 8.55 -17.17 -29.51
C GLY A 160 8.79 -16.27 -30.72
N ILE A 161 10.04 -15.84 -30.92
CA ILE A 161 10.44 -15.05 -32.09
C ILE A 161 10.28 -15.86 -33.37
N TYR A 162 10.66 -17.14 -33.38
CA TYR A 162 10.52 -17.99 -34.56
C TYR A 162 9.05 -18.18 -34.95
N HIS A 163 8.15 -18.36 -33.99
CA HIS A 163 6.72 -18.48 -34.28
C HIS A 163 6.14 -17.17 -34.84
N LEU A 164 6.49 -16.02 -34.25
CA LEU A 164 6.07 -14.69 -34.75
C LEU A 164 6.56 -14.42 -36.17
N VAL A 165 7.82 -14.74 -36.46
CA VAL A 165 8.40 -14.56 -37.80
C VAL A 165 7.75 -15.51 -38.81
N THR A 166 7.47 -16.75 -38.43
CA THR A 166 6.84 -17.74 -39.31
C THR A 166 5.39 -17.38 -39.62
N ASP A 167 4.62 -16.93 -38.62
CA ASP A 167 3.24 -16.47 -38.80
C ASP A 167 3.19 -15.24 -39.74
N ALA A 168 4.11 -14.28 -39.55
CA ALA A 168 4.22 -13.11 -40.41
C ALA A 168 4.55 -13.47 -41.87
N ILE A 169 5.48 -14.41 -42.09
CA ILE A 169 5.83 -14.89 -43.44
C ILE A 169 4.66 -15.65 -44.08
N SER A 170 3.88 -16.42 -43.32
CA SER A 170 2.72 -17.17 -43.84
C SER A 170 1.53 -16.31 -44.26
N SER A 171 1.51 -15.04 -43.82
CA SER A 171 0.45 -14.08 -44.12
C SER A 171 0.73 -13.19 -45.35
N LEU A 172 1.88 -13.39 -46.01
CA LEU A 172 2.32 -12.69 -47.21
C LEU A 172 2.13 -13.56 -48.46
#